data_AF-A0A9D9EPW8-F1
#
_entry.id   AF-A0A9D9EPW8-F1
#
_cell.length_a   1.000
_cell.length_b   1.000
_cell.length_c   1.000
_cell.angle_alpha   90.00
_cell.angle_beta   90.00
_cell.angle_gamma   90.00
#
_symmetry.space_group_name_H-M   'P 1'
#
loop_
_entity.id
_entity.type
_entity.pdbx_description
1 polymer ?
#
loop_
_entity_poly.entity_id
_entity_poly.type
_entity_poly.pdbx_seq_one_letter_code
_entity_poly.pdbx_strand_id
1 'polypeptide(L)'
;MRRFVMICMALMAAVSVRAVDLKTGSFGVLLGQSQVEVVFDFSSVVIDGMTLDDFKSGGRVDEDYENWDDFEVFIKRRFIAGLNRYHAKIPGDIVFRFSGSPCRYTLKVIPAMMNIDGVYSVNFCLTDNDTGETAGTAYGSGDGGVFGCFSNLQGDGFEELGNDFAKFLIKQLRRTVQGKTM
;
A
#
# COMPACT_ATOMS: atom_id res chain seq x y z
N MET A 1 -29.49 -35.83 -32.28
CA MET A 1 -29.53 -34.35 -32.45
C MET A 1 -29.32 -33.74 -31.07
N ARG A 2 -28.10 -33.29 -30.79
CA ARG A 2 -27.72 -31.86 -30.68
C ARG A 2 -28.64 -31.10 -29.72
N ARG A 3 -28.22 -31.00 -28.45
CA ARG A 3 -27.55 -29.82 -27.84
C ARG A 3 -28.58 -28.83 -27.29
N PHE A 4 -28.74 -28.76 -25.97
CA PHE A 4 -28.89 -27.51 -25.20
C PHE A 4 -28.54 -27.78 -23.74
N VAL A 5 -27.25 -28.00 -23.49
CA VAL A 5 -26.66 -27.79 -22.16
C VAL A 5 -26.02 -26.41 -22.24
N MET A 6 -26.80 -25.37 -21.99
CA MET A 6 -26.28 -24.02 -21.82
C MET A 6 -25.91 -23.89 -20.34
N ILE A 7 -24.79 -24.51 -19.97
CA ILE A 7 -24.12 -24.26 -18.70
C ILE A 7 -23.64 -22.81 -18.78
N CYS A 8 -24.23 -21.97 -17.93
CA CYS A 8 -23.63 -20.70 -17.53
C CYS A 8 -22.26 -21.01 -16.95
N MET A 9 -21.23 -21.02 -17.81
CA MET A 9 -19.86 -20.87 -17.38
C MET A 9 -19.80 -19.46 -16.80
N ALA A 10 -20.03 -19.38 -15.50
CA ALA A 10 -19.64 -18.26 -14.70
C ALA A 10 -18.17 -18.00 -15.06
N LEU A 11 -17.94 -16.92 -15.79
CA LEU A 11 -16.67 -16.23 -15.76
C LEU A 11 -16.42 -15.90 -14.29
N MET A 12 -15.74 -16.81 -13.60
CA MET A 12 -14.88 -16.42 -12.49
C MET A 12 -13.76 -15.62 -13.15
N ALA A 13 -14.07 -14.36 -13.50
CA ALA A 13 -13.08 -13.32 -13.37
C ALA A 13 -12.60 -13.47 -11.93
N ALA A 14 -11.36 -13.90 -11.75
CA ALA A 14 -10.67 -13.70 -10.51
C ALA A 14 -10.63 -12.18 -10.34
N VAL A 15 -11.68 -11.63 -9.74
CA VAL A 15 -11.64 -10.30 -9.15
C VAL A 15 -10.61 -10.48 -8.07
N SER A 16 -9.35 -10.12 -8.38
CA SER A 16 -8.31 -9.93 -7.39
C SER A 16 -8.92 -9.00 -6.36
N VAL A 17 -9.36 -9.54 -5.22
CA VAL A 17 -10.00 -8.74 -4.19
C VAL A 17 -8.90 -7.82 -3.66
N ARG A 18 -8.91 -6.58 -4.15
CA ARG A 18 -8.07 -5.50 -3.64
C ARG A 18 -8.52 -5.24 -2.20
N ALA A 19 -7.63 -5.48 -1.26
CA ALA A 19 -7.98 -5.39 0.15
C ALA A 19 -6.76 -4.99 0.97
N VAL A 20 -7.02 -4.13 1.96
CA VAL A 20 -6.12 -3.88 3.09
C VAL A 20 -6.77 -4.51 4.32
N ASP A 21 -6.07 -5.47 4.91
CA ASP A 21 -6.54 -6.24 6.06
C ASP A 21 -5.63 -6.06 7.27
N LEU A 22 -6.24 -5.81 8.44
CA LEU A 22 -5.53 -5.80 9.71
C LEU A 22 -4.99 -7.20 10.00
N LYS A 23 -3.70 -7.30 10.35
CA LYS A 23 -3.08 -8.57 10.76
C LYS A 23 -3.00 -8.66 12.27
N THR A 24 -2.40 -7.67 12.93
CA THR A 24 -2.27 -7.62 14.39
C THR A 24 -2.32 -6.18 14.92
N GLY A 25 -2.57 -6.04 16.22
CA GLY A 25 -2.53 -4.75 16.91
C GLY A 25 -3.68 -3.82 16.53
N SER A 26 -3.44 -2.51 16.57
CA SER A 26 -4.43 -1.49 16.30
C SER A 26 -3.80 -0.20 15.79
N PHE A 27 -4.49 0.44 14.84
CA PHE A 27 -4.14 1.80 14.38
C PHE A 27 -4.81 2.88 15.24
N GLY A 28 -5.60 2.51 16.26
CA GLY A 28 -6.31 3.45 17.14
C GLY A 28 -5.39 4.41 17.92
N VAL A 29 -4.11 4.08 18.07
CA VAL A 29 -3.08 4.96 18.66
C VAL A 29 -2.86 6.24 17.87
N LEU A 30 -3.28 6.26 16.60
CA LEU A 30 -3.22 7.44 15.75
C LEU A 30 -4.27 8.50 16.10
N LEU A 31 -5.28 8.17 16.92
CA LEU A 31 -6.23 9.18 17.41
C LEU A 31 -5.50 10.25 18.22
N GLY A 32 -5.64 11.51 17.80
CA GLY A 32 -4.97 12.65 18.43
C GLY A 32 -3.58 12.95 17.87
N GLN A 33 -3.10 12.18 16.89
CA GLN A 33 -1.90 12.50 16.13
C GLN A 33 -2.28 13.37 14.95
N SER A 34 -1.59 14.50 14.76
CA SER A 34 -1.80 15.35 13.58
C SER A 34 -0.99 14.89 12.38
N GLN A 35 0.11 14.17 12.61
CA GLN A 35 1.10 13.88 11.60
C GLN A 35 1.74 12.50 11.84
N VAL A 36 1.95 11.75 10.76
CA VAL A 36 2.59 10.42 10.78
C VAL A 36 3.67 10.41 9.70
N GLU A 37 4.87 9.96 10.06
CA GLU A 37 5.94 9.76 9.09
C GLU A 37 5.68 8.49 8.29
N VAL A 38 6.00 8.50 7.00
CA VAL A 38 5.94 7.32 6.14
C VAL A 38 7.32 7.01 5.61
N VAL A 39 7.75 5.77 5.84
CA VAL A 39 9.02 5.22 5.36
C VAL A 39 8.73 4.00 4.51
N PHE A 40 9.44 3.87 3.40
CA PHE A 40 9.40 2.65 2.59
C PHE A 40 10.63 1.82 2.87
N ASP A 41 10.44 0.51 2.95
CA ASP A 41 11.51 -0.48 3.06
C ASP A 41 11.36 -1.49 1.92
N PHE A 42 12.21 -1.33 0.90
CA PHE A 42 12.28 -2.25 -0.24
C PHE A 42 13.35 -3.34 -0.06
N SER A 43 14.02 -3.41 1.08
CA SER A 43 15.18 -4.30 1.28
C SER A 43 14.88 -5.80 1.06
N SER A 44 13.61 -6.19 1.17
CA SER A 44 13.15 -7.57 1.03
C SER A 44 12.17 -7.79 -0.12
N VAL A 45 11.98 -6.79 -1.00
CA VAL A 45 11.03 -6.92 -2.11
C VAL A 45 11.53 -7.95 -3.13
N VAL A 46 10.62 -8.79 -3.62
CA VAL A 46 10.84 -9.66 -4.77
C VAL A 46 10.13 -9.07 -5.99
N ILE A 47 10.86 -8.82 -7.08
CA ILE A 47 10.34 -8.21 -8.31
C ILE A 47 10.43 -9.23 -9.44
N ASP A 48 9.28 -9.69 -9.91
CA ASP A 48 9.19 -10.71 -10.97
C ASP A 48 10.05 -11.97 -10.69
N GLY A 49 10.07 -12.39 -9.41
CA GLY A 49 10.86 -13.52 -8.94
C GLY A 49 12.34 -13.22 -8.65
N MET A 50 12.80 -11.99 -8.86
CA MET A 50 14.18 -11.55 -8.61
C MET A 50 14.29 -10.78 -7.29
N THR A 51 15.48 -10.80 -6.68
CA THR A 51 15.78 -9.87 -5.58
C THR A 51 15.89 -8.44 -6.12
N LEU A 52 15.80 -7.43 -5.25
CA LEU A 52 16.00 -6.04 -5.65
C LEU A 52 17.37 -5.81 -6.30
N ASP A 53 18.43 -6.42 -5.77
CA ASP A 53 19.79 -6.27 -6.29
C ASP A 53 19.95 -6.91 -7.67
N ASP A 54 19.35 -8.09 -7.87
CA ASP A 54 19.32 -8.74 -9.19
C ASP A 54 18.53 -7.93 -10.21
N PHE A 55 17.37 -7.40 -9.81
CA PHE A 55 16.54 -6.54 -10.64
C PHE A 55 17.30 -5.28 -11.07
N LYS A 56 17.97 -4.60 -10.12
CA LYS A 56 18.83 -3.42 -10.39
C LYS A 56 20.00 -3.74 -11.32
N SER A 57 20.54 -4.95 -11.25
CA SER A 57 21.64 -5.40 -12.12
C SER A 57 21.22 -5.55 -13.58
N GLY A 58 19.92 -5.68 -13.85
CA GLY A 58 19.35 -5.60 -15.21
C GLY A 58 19.46 -4.21 -15.85
N GLY A 59 19.84 -3.20 -15.08
CA GLY A 59 20.04 -1.83 -15.53
C GLY A 59 18.74 -1.01 -15.47
N ARG A 60 18.23 -0.63 -16.64
CA ARG A 60 17.06 0.23 -16.77
C ARG A 60 15.80 -0.47 -16.22
N VAL A 61 14.97 0.25 -15.46
CA VAL A 61 13.72 -0.28 -14.90
C VAL A 61 12.71 -0.50 -16.03
N ASP A 62 12.45 0.53 -16.84
CA ASP A 62 11.68 0.48 -18.08
C ASP A 62 11.93 1.75 -18.93
N GLU A 63 11.16 1.96 -19.99
CA GLU A 63 11.30 3.13 -20.87
C GLU A 63 11.10 4.48 -20.17
N ASP A 64 10.47 4.54 -19.00
CA ASP A 64 10.19 5.79 -18.29
C ASP A 64 11.24 6.08 -17.19
N TYR A 65 11.93 5.05 -16.69
CA TYR A 65 12.88 5.18 -15.57
C TYR A 65 14.24 4.53 -15.84
N GLU A 66 15.29 5.35 -15.80
CA GLU A 66 16.68 4.93 -16.06
C GLU A 66 17.26 4.05 -14.95
N ASN A 67 16.89 4.30 -13.70
CA ASN A 67 17.36 3.55 -12.54
C ASN A 67 16.26 3.39 -11.49
N TRP A 68 16.51 2.49 -10.54
CA TRP A 68 15.57 2.17 -9.46
C TRP A 68 15.30 3.35 -8.52
N ASP A 69 16.28 4.20 -8.23
CA ASP A 69 16.12 5.24 -7.21
C ASP A 69 15.10 6.30 -7.66
N ASP A 70 15.10 6.65 -8.95
CA ASP A 70 14.10 7.55 -9.55
C ASP A 70 12.70 6.91 -9.54
N PHE A 71 12.61 5.62 -9.86
CA PHE A 71 11.37 4.85 -9.81
C PHE A 71 10.83 4.75 -8.37
N GLU A 72 11.70 4.51 -7.39
CA GLU A 72 11.36 4.44 -5.98
C GLU A 72 10.77 5.77 -5.48
N VAL A 73 11.36 6.90 -5.86
CA VAL A 73 10.83 8.24 -5.54
C VAL A 73 9.45 8.45 -6.17
N PHE A 74 9.25 8.00 -7.41
CA PHE A 74 7.95 8.06 -8.08
C PHE A 74 6.89 7.25 -7.32
N ILE A 75 7.14 5.98 -7.02
CA ILE A 75 6.21 5.10 -6.31
C ILE A 75 5.84 5.67 -4.94
N LYS A 76 6.83 6.13 -4.19
CA LYS A 76 6.65 6.84 -2.92
C LYS A 76 5.65 8.00 -3.08
N ARG A 77 5.90 8.90 -4.03
CA ARG A 77 5.02 10.07 -4.26
C ARG A 77 3.59 9.66 -4.62
N ARG A 78 3.40 8.65 -5.47
CA ARG A 78 2.08 8.14 -5.86
C ARG A 78 1.32 7.59 -4.64
N PHE A 79 1.96 6.78 -3.80
CA PHE A 79 1.36 6.26 -2.58
C PHE A 79 0.93 7.37 -1.60
N ILE A 80 1.79 8.34 -1.33
CA ILE A 80 1.44 9.45 -0.42
C ILE A 80 0.29 10.30 -0.97
N ALA A 81 0.26 10.55 -2.28
CA ALA A 81 -0.85 11.25 -2.91
C ALA A 81 -2.17 10.50 -2.69
N GLY A 82 -2.17 9.18 -2.87
CA GLY A 82 -3.32 8.32 -2.58
C GLY A 82 -3.72 8.33 -1.10
N LEU A 83 -2.75 8.17 -0.20
CA LEU A 83 -2.97 8.12 1.25
C LEU A 83 -3.54 9.43 1.80
N ASN A 84 -3.03 10.57 1.36
CA ASN A 84 -3.51 11.88 1.80
C ASN A 84 -4.76 12.38 1.07
N ARG A 85 -5.23 11.68 0.02
CA ARG A 85 -6.46 12.04 -0.71
C ARG A 85 -7.68 12.15 0.22
N TYR A 86 -7.68 11.40 1.32
CA TYR A 86 -8.76 11.39 2.30
C TYR A 86 -8.36 11.89 3.69
N HIS A 87 -7.25 12.63 3.85
CA HIS A 87 -6.76 13.08 5.16
C HIS A 87 -7.85 13.79 5.99
N ALA A 88 -8.62 14.69 5.37
CA ALA A 88 -9.73 15.42 6.03
C ALA A 88 -10.92 14.53 6.44
N LYS A 89 -10.94 13.25 6.06
CA LYS A 89 -11.94 12.26 6.48
C LYS A 89 -11.41 11.30 7.54
N ILE A 90 -10.10 11.32 7.79
CA ILE A 90 -9.45 10.57 8.85
C ILE A 90 -9.72 11.31 10.15
N PRO A 91 -10.30 10.66 11.19
CA PRO A 91 -10.47 11.30 12.49
C PRO A 91 -9.15 11.91 13.00
N GLY A 92 -9.14 13.23 13.22
CA GLY A 92 -7.95 13.97 13.64
C GLY A 92 -7.16 14.65 12.52
N ASP A 93 -7.65 14.59 11.27
CA ASP A 93 -7.06 15.24 10.09
C ASP A 93 -5.57 14.91 9.89
N ILE A 94 -5.25 13.62 10.09
CA ILE A 94 -3.88 13.12 10.10
C ILE A 94 -3.25 13.29 8.72
N VAL A 95 -2.12 14.01 8.68
CA VAL A 95 -1.31 14.18 7.46
C VAL A 95 -0.16 13.19 7.46
N PHE A 96 -0.06 12.41 6.39
CA PHE A 96 1.07 11.50 6.16
C PHE A 96 2.13 12.20 5.33
N ARG A 97 3.41 12.02 5.66
CA ARG A 97 4.49 12.68 4.92
C ARG A 97 5.75 11.85 4.88
N PHE A 98 6.55 12.12 3.85
CA PHE A 98 7.95 11.74 3.86
C PHE A 98 8.71 12.56 4.90
N SER A 99 9.81 12.00 5.38
CA SER A 99 10.64 12.50 6.47
C SER A 99 10.90 14.02 6.41
N GLY A 100 11.15 14.62 7.58
CA GLY A 100 11.42 16.06 7.69
C GLY A 100 11.09 16.67 9.06
N SER A 101 10.42 15.93 9.94
CA SER A 101 10.25 16.28 11.35
C SER A 101 9.97 15.00 12.15
N PRO A 102 10.49 14.87 13.39
CA PRO A 102 10.23 13.70 14.22
C PRO A 102 8.73 13.59 14.49
N CYS A 103 8.11 12.56 13.94
CA CYS A 103 6.75 12.15 14.29
C CYS A 103 6.83 11.13 15.42
N ARG A 104 5.84 11.11 16.31
CA ARG A 104 5.76 10.05 17.33
C ARG A 104 5.58 8.67 16.69
N TYR A 105 4.85 8.59 15.58
CA TYR A 105 4.60 7.34 14.88
C TYR A 105 5.15 7.37 13.46
N THR A 106 5.70 6.23 13.03
CA THR A 106 6.13 5.97 11.66
C THR A 106 5.37 4.79 11.09
N LEU A 107 4.75 4.99 9.93
CA LEU A 107 4.18 3.95 9.10
C LEU A 107 5.25 3.45 8.12
N LYS A 108 5.74 2.23 8.36
CA LYS A 108 6.60 1.51 7.42
C LYS A 108 5.74 0.82 6.37
N VAL A 109 6.06 1.08 5.11
CA VAL A 109 5.47 0.43 3.93
C VAL A 109 6.52 -0.53 3.38
N ILE A 110 6.23 -1.82 3.42
CA ILE A 110 7.21 -2.88 3.14
C ILE A 110 6.67 -3.74 1.99
N PRO A 111 6.99 -3.39 0.72
CA PRO A 111 6.62 -4.21 -0.42
C PRO A 111 7.24 -5.60 -0.31
N ALA A 112 6.41 -6.63 -0.41
CA ALA A 112 6.83 -8.02 -0.34
C ALA A 112 7.02 -8.60 -1.75
N MET A 113 6.13 -8.28 -2.68
CA MET A 113 6.20 -8.73 -4.06
C MET A 113 5.69 -7.64 -5.00
N MET A 114 6.34 -7.53 -6.16
CA MET A 114 5.92 -6.75 -7.31
C MET A 114 6.16 -7.59 -8.58
N ASN A 115 5.36 -7.42 -9.63
CA ASN A 115 5.66 -8.05 -10.93
C ASN A 115 5.47 -7.08 -12.10
N ILE A 116 5.90 -7.52 -13.28
CA ILE A 116 5.83 -6.74 -14.53
C ILE A 116 4.39 -6.37 -14.91
N ASP A 117 3.41 -7.19 -14.53
CA ASP A 117 1.99 -6.99 -14.80
C ASP A 117 1.31 -6.02 -13.80
N GLY A 118 2.08 -5.38 -12.91
CA GLY A 118 1.54 -4.41 -11.97
C GLY A 118 0.92 -5.01 -10.71
N VAL A 119 0.99 -6.32 -10.50
CA VAL A 119 0.54 -6.98 -9.27
C VAL A 119 1.52 -6.67 -8.15
N TYR A 120 1.00 -6.44 -6.95
CA TYR A 120 1.81 -6.16 -5.77
C TYR A 120 1.20 -6.72 -4.48
N SER A 121 2.07 -6.92 -3.49
CA SER A 121 1.70 -7.12 -2.10
C SER A 121 2.61 -6.34 -1.17
N VAL A 122 2.04 -5.83 -0.08
CA VAL A 122 2.71 -4.88 0.82
C VAL A 122 2.29 -5.15 2.26
N ASN A 123 3.27 -5.15 3.16
CA ASN A 123 3.02 -5.12 4.60
C ASN A 123 3.13 -3.68 5.10
N PHE A 124 2.22 -3.32 6.00
CA PHE A 124 2.22 -2.06 6.72
C PHE A 124 2.55 -2.31 8.18
N CYS A 125 3.44 -1.53 8.75
CA CYS A 125 3.81 -1.61 10.16
C CYS A 125 3.82 -0.20 10.77
N LEU A 126 3.00 0.02 11.79
CA LEU A 126 2.99 1.26 12.55
C LEU A 126 3.85 1.10 13.80
N THR A 127 4.92 1.88 13.91
CA THR A 127 5.85 1.86 15.03
C THR A 127 5.71 3.13 15.86
N ASP A 128 5.69 3.00 17.19
CA ASP A 128 5.89 4.12 18.12
C ASP A 128 7.39 4.39 18.23
N ASN A 129 7.83 5.58 17.85
CA ASN A 129 9.25 5.94 17.80
C ASN A 129 9.84 6.20 19.20
N ASP A 130 9.00 6.46 20.21
CA ASP A 130 9.47 6.67 21.58
C ASP A 130 9.84 5.34 22.25
N THR A 131 9.09 4.27 21.95
CA THR A 131 9.28 2.94 22.57
C THR A 131 9.93 1.92 21.64
N GLY A 132 9.88 2.14 20.33
CA GLY A 132 10.29 1.18 19.30
C GLY A 132 9.29 0.05 19.07
N GLU A 133 8.14 0.05 19.75
CA GLU A 133 7.16 -1.03 19.66
C GLU A 133 6.24 -0.89 18.44
N THR A 134 5.82 -2.04 17.89
CA THR A 134 4.83 -2.10 16.81
C THR A 134 3.41 -1.98 17.39
N ALA A 135 2.72 -0.89 17.06
CA ALA A 135 1.34 -0.65 17.48
C ALA A 135 0.31 -1.43 16.63
N GLY A 136 0.59 -1.60 15.34
CA GLY A 136 -0.33 -2.30 14.43
C GLY A 136 0.32 -2.72 13.14
N THR A 137 -0.16 -3.83 12.58
CA THR A 137 0.26 -4.33 11.27
C THR A 137 -0.94 -4.60 10.37
N ALA A 138 -0.78 -4.33 9.09
CA ALA A 138 -1.76 -4.65 8.06
C ALA A 138 -1.08 -5.20 6.82
N TYR A 139 -1.85 -5.84 5.96
CA TYR A 139 -1.41 -6.34 4.66
C TYR A 139 -2.29 -5.75 3.58
N GLY A 140 -1.69 -5.29 2.49
CA GLY A 140 -2.38 -4.86 1.29
C GLY A 140 -1.93 -5.66 0.08
N SER A 141 -2.84 -5.92 -0.84
CA SER A 141 -2.52 -6.46 -2.17
C SER A 141 -3.45 -5.90 -3.23
N GLY A 142 -2.97 -5.84 -4.46
CA GLY A 142 -3.74 -5.36 -5.60
C GLY A 142 -2.95 -5.45 -6.89
N ASP A 143 -3.45 -4.74 -7.90
CA ASP A 143 -2.85 -4.61 -9.21
C ASP A 143 -3.00 -3.17 -9.74
N GLY A 144 -2.06 -2.76 -10.58
CA GLY A 144 -2.05 -1.47 -11.27
C GLY A 144 -3.04 -1.35 -12.43
N GLY A 145 -3.83 -2.39 -12.72
CA GLY A 145 -4.61 -2.49 -13.95
C GLY A 145 -3.96 -3.41 -14.99
N VAL A 146 -4.39 -3.29 -16.25
CA VAL A 146 -4.10 -4.27 -17.33
C VAL A 146 -3.23 -3.69 -18.45
N PHE A 147 -3.15 -2.37 -18.57
CA PHE A 147 -2.47 -1.71 -19.70
C PHE A 147 -1.51 -0.63 -19.20
N GLY A 148 -0.23 -0.80 -19.52
CA GLY A 148 0.84 0.15 -19.19
C GLY A 148 2.20 -0.54 -19.15
N CYS A 149 3.25 0.27 -19.11
CA CYS A 149 4.58 -0.19 -18.72
C CYS A 149 4.59 -0.54 -17.22
N PHE A 150 5.61 -1.28 -16.79
CA PHE A 150 5.79 -1.68 -15.39
C PHE A 150 5.68 -0.47 -14.45
N SER A 151 6.38 0.63 -14.75
CA SER A 151 6.40 1.78 -13.85
C SER A 151 5.04 2.45 -13.72
N ASN A 152 4.30 2.64 -14.81
CA ASN A 152 2.95 3.21 -14.76
C ASN A 152 1.98 2.31 -13.99
N LEU A 153 2.01 1.00 -14.23
CA LEU A 153 1.17 0.06 -13.50
C LEU A 153 1.48 0.07 -12.00
N GLN A 154 2.75 0.03 -11.63
CA GLN A 154 3.14 0.13 -10.22
C GLN A 154 2.78 1.49 -9.62
N GLY A 155 2.93 2.58 -10.38
CA GLY A 155 2.54 3.94 -9.95
C GLY A 155 1.06 4.06 -9.62
N ASP A 156 0.20 3.56 -10.49
CA ASP A 156 -1.25 3.57 -10.29
C ASP A 156 -1.67 2.61 -9.18
N GLY A 157 -1.04 1.43 -9.13
CA GLY A 157 -1.24 0.45 -8.07
C GLY A 157 -0.93 1.02 -6.68
N PHE A 158 0.23 1.69 -6.53
CA PHE A 158 0.61 2.28 -5.25
C PHE A 158 -0.21 3.52 -4.88
N GLU A 159 -0.67 4.33 -5.85
CA GLU A 159 -1.64 5.40 -5.55
C GLU A 159 -2.95 4.81 -5.01
N GLU A 160 -3.49 3.78 -5.66
CA GLU A 160 -4.75 3.17 -5.21
C GLU A 160 -4.56 2.44 -3.87
N LEU A 161 -3.41 1.78 -3.66
CA LEU A 161 -3.05 1.17 -2.37
C LEU A 161 -3.04 2.20 -1.24
N GLY A 162 -2.47 3.39 -1.46
CA GLY A 162 -2.48 4.47 -0.48
C GLY A 162 -3.91 4.90 -0.14
N ASN A 163 -4.75 5.05 -1.16
CA ASN A 163 -6.17 5.36 -1.03
C ASN A 163 -6.93 4.27 -0.23
N ASP A 164 -6.72 2.99 -0.55
CA ASP A 164 -7.35 1.88 0.15
C ASP A 164 -6.90 1.77 1.61
N PHE A 165 -5.61 2.02 1.87
CA PHE A 165 -5.10 2.10 3.23
C PHE A 165 -5.73 3.27 4.01
N ALA A 166 -5.94 4.43 3.37
CA ALA A 166 -6.63 5.56 3.98
C ALA A 166 -8.09 5.20 4.35
N LYS A 167 -8.84 4.59 3.44
CA LYS A 167 -10.22 4.12 3.69
C LYS A 167 -10.26 3.09 4.82
N PHE A 168 -9.31 2.16 4.84
CA PHE A 168 -9.13 1.20 5.92
C PHE A 168 -8.91 1.91 7.26
N LEU A 169 -8.00 2.88 7.34
CA LEU A 169 -7.73 3.66 8.55
C LEU A 169 -8.98 4.40 9.03
N ILE A 170 -9.70 5.09 8.14
CA ILE A 170 -10.95 5.79 8.49
C ILE A 170 -11.92 4.84 9.18
N LYS A 171 -12.09 3.64 8.63
CA LYS A 171 -12.98 2.62 9.19
C LYS A 171 -12.49 2.12 10.55
N GLN A 172 -11.19 1.86 10.70
CA GLN A 172 -10.61 1.43 11.97
C GLN A 172 -10.76 2.49 13.06
N LEU A 173 -10.37 3.73 12.78
CA LEU A 173 -10.40 4.83 13.75
C LEU A 173 -11.83 5.20 14.16
N ARG A 174 -12.79 5.21 13.24
CA ARG A 174 -14.21 5.43 13.58
C ARG A 174 -14.76 4.35 14.51
N ARG A 175 -14.39 3.09 14.29
CA ARG A 175 -14.77 1.99 15.19
C ARG A 175 -14.17 2.16 16.58
N THR A 176 -12.91 2.59 16.68
CA THR A 176 -12.27 2.88 17.96
C THR A 176 -12.97 4.01 18.72
N VAL A 177 -13.37 5.09 18.03
CA VAL A 177 -14.13 6.19 18.65
C VAL A 177 -15.49 5.71 19.15
N GLN A 178 -16.24 4.98 18.33
CA GLN A 178 -17.56 4.46 18.72
C GLN A 178 -17.48 3.46 19.87
N GLY A 179 -16.48 2.57 19.87
CA GLY A 179 -16.26 1.61 20.95
C GLY A 179 -15.82 2.23 22.28
N LYS A 180 -15.30 3.47 22.28
CA LYS A 180 -15.00 4.24 23.49
C LYS A 180 -16.23 4.99 24.07
N THR A 181 -17.35 4.99 23.34
CA THR A 181 -18.57 5.73 23.74
C THR A 181 -19.64 4.80 24.34
N MET A 182 -19.32 3.53 24.57
CA MET A 182 -20.10 2.56 25.38
C MET A 182 -19.38 2.29 26.69
#